data_AF-A0A3D4QQA2-F1
#
_entry.id   AF-A0A3D4QQA2-F1
#
_cell.length_a   1.000
_cell.length_b   1.000
_cell.length_c   1.000
_cell.angle_alpha   90.00
_cell.angle_beta   90.00
_cell.angle_gamma   90.00
#
_symmetry.space_group_name_H-M   'P 1'
#
loop_
_entity.id
_entity.type
_entity.pdbx_description
1 polymer ?
#
loop_
_entity_poly.entity_id
_entity_poly.type
_entity_poly.pdbx_seq_one_letter_code
_entity_poly.pdbx_strand_id
1 'polypeptide(L)'
;SLLLAFAVYKQKDIINDKNFLEQRQAALVKIGRDLTINELEQIVADIKYLNTSPLFLEYVNNGMDKNSVEDEWMVFSDSKMKYDQLRYLDDQGNELLRINYNKGRPEIIP
;
A
#
# COMPACT_ATOMS: atom_id res chain seq x y z
N SER A 1 -25.19 53.75 5.15
CA SER A 1 -24.01 53.51 6.02
C SER A 1 -24.08 52.15 6.71
N LEU A 2 -25.11 51.82 7.51
CA LEU A 2 -25.19 50.55 8.25
C LEU A 2 -25.41 49.31 7.37
N LEU A 3 -26.31 49.38 6.36
CA LEU A 3 -26.56 48.28 5.42
C LEU A 3 -25.32 47.90 4.60
N LEU A 4 -24.53 48.89 4.19
CA LEU A 4 -23.26 48.66 3.49
C LEU A 4 -22.24 47.98 4.41
N ALA A 5 -22.13 48.42 5.67
CA ALA A 5 -21.26 47.79 6.65
C ALA A 5 -21.66 46.33 6.92
N PHE A 6 -22.97 46.04 7.02
CA PHE A 6 -23.49 44.69 7.18
C PHE A 6 -23.19 43.80 5.96
N ALA A 7 -23.38 44.32 4.74
CA ALA A 7 -23.07 43.61 3.51
C ALA A 7 -21.58 43.27 3.40
N VAL A 8 -20.69 44.23 3.71
CA VAL A 8 -19.23 44.01 3.74
C VAL A 8 -18.84 42.98 4.81
N TYR A 9 -19.46 43.04 5.99
CA TYR A 9 -19.23 42.05 7.04
C TYR A 9 -19.64 40.64 6.60
N LYS A 10 -20.84 40.47 6.03
CA LYS A 10 -21.31 39.19 5.48
C LYS A 10 -20.42 38.67 4.36
N GLN A 11 -19.92 39.55 3.50
CA GLN A 11 -18.98 39.16 2.44
C GLN A 11 -17.66 38.65 3.00
N LYS A 12 -17.11 39.30 4.05
CA LYS A 12 -15.90 38.83 4.74
C LYS A 12 -16.12 37.47 5.40
N ASP A 13 -17.26 37.27 6.05
CA ASP A 13 -17.64 36.01 6.70
C ASP A 13 -17.66 34.84 5.69
N ILE A 14 -18.34 35.04 4.55
CA ILE A 14 -18.38 34.05 3.45
C ILE A 14 -16.99 33.76 2.88
N ILE A 15 -16.14 34.78 2.71
CA ILE A 15 -14.78 34.59 2.20
C ILE A 15 -13.94 33.80 3.21
N ASN A 16 -14.06 34.10 4.50
CA ASN A 16 -13.33 33.39 5.55
C ASN A 16 -13.77 31.93 5.62
N ASP A 17 -15.08 31.66 5.59
CA ASP A 17 -15.62 30.30 5.57
C ASP A 17 -15.14 29.53 4.33
N LYS A 18 -15.17 30.16 3.15
CA LYS A 18 -14.65 29.57 1.93
C LYS A 18 -13.16 29.25 2.04
N ASN A 19 -12.33 30.20 2.49
CA ASN A 19 -10.89 29.99 2.67
C ASN A 19 -10.61 28.86 3.68
N PHE A 20 -11.37 28.80 4.78
CA PHE A 20 -11.25 27.74 5.77
C PHE A 20 -11.61 26.37 5.18
N LEU A 21 -12.68 26.28 4.39
CA LEU A 21 -13.07 25.06 3.69
C LEU A 21 -12.01 24.64 2.66
N GLU A 22 -11.46 25.56 1.88
CA GLU A 22 -10.40 25.28 0.91
C GLU A 22 -9.13 24.76 1.59
N GLN A 23 -8.71 25.38 2.71
CA GLN A 23 -7.57 24.90 3.50
C GLN A 23 -7.80 23.51 4.06
N ARG A 24 -9.01 23.22 4.56
CA ARG A 24 -9.37 21.88 5.05
C ARG A 24 -9.32 20.84 3.94
N GLN A 25 -9.87 21.15 2.76
CA GLN A 25 -9.82 20.24 1.61
C GLN A 25 -8.38 19.97 1.17
N ALA A 26 -7.55 21.02 1.09
CA ALA A 26 -6.13 20.87 0.77
C ALA A 26 -5.39 20.00 1.81
N ALA A 27 -5.69 20.17 3.10
CA ALA A 27 -5.11 19.35 4.16
C ALA A 27 -5.54 17.87 4.05
N LEU A 28 -6.81 17.59 3.76
CA LEU A 28 -7.31 16.22 3.57
C LEU A 28 -6.66 15.53 2.36
N VAL A 29 -6.57 16.24 1.23
CA VAL A 29 -5.88 15.72 0.04
C VAL A 29 -4.41 15.43 0.34
N LYS A 30 -3.74 16.33 1.07
CA LYS A 30 -2.35 16.13 1.50
C LYS A 30 -2.21 14.89 2.38
N ILE A 31 -3.06 14.73 3.40
CA ILE A 31 -3.05 13.54 4.27
C ILE A 31 -3.25 12.27 3.46
N GLY A 32 -4.24 12.25 2.55
CA GLY A 32 -4.46 11.09 1.68
C GLY A 32 -3.25 10.76 0.82
N ARG A 33 -2.61 11.77 0.23
CA ARG A 33 -1.37 11.59 -0.54
C ARG A 33 -0.24 11.01 0.32
N ASP A 34 -0.02 11.58 1.50
CA ASP A 34 1.07 11.18 2.38
C ASP A 34 0.84 9.73 2.91
N LEU A 35 -0.41 9.34 3.20
CA LEU A 35 -0.77 7.95 3.52
C LEU A 35 -0.49 6.99 2.35
N THR A 36 -0.88 7.37 1.13
CA THR A 36 -0.60 6.56 -0.07
C THR A 36 0.89 6.37 -0.31
N ILE A 37 1.69 7.44 -0.15
CA ILE A 37 3.15 7.35 -0.29
C ILE A 37 3.72 6.38 0.75
N ASN A 38 3.32 6.52 2.02
CA ASN A 38 3.79 5.63 3.07
C ASN A 38 3.42 4.16 2.80
N GLU A 39 2.22 3.90 2.26
CA GLU A 39 1.82 2.52 1.89
C GLU A 39 2.70 1.97 0.76
N LEU A 40 3.00 2.78 -0.27
CA LEU A 40 3.90 2.38 -1.35
C LEU A 40 5.32 2.10 -0.85
N GLU A 41 5.83 2.91 0.07
CA GLU A 41 7.15 2.71 0.69
C GLU A 41 7.20 1.39 1.47
N GLN A 42 6.13 1.06 2.21
CA GLN A 42 6.01 -0.23 2.88
C GLN A 42 5.97 -1.39 1.90
N ILE A 43 5.23 -1.27 0.79
CA ILE A 43 5.19 -2.30 -0.25
C ILE A 43 6.59 -2.52 -0.85
N VAL A 44 7.34 -1.45 -1.10
CA VAL A 44 8.72 -1.55 -1.59
C VAL A 44 9.64 -2.24 -0.57
N ALA A 45 9.50 -1.91 0.72
CA ALA A 45 10.27 -2.57 1.78
C ALA A 45 9.97 -4.07 1.87
N ASP A 46 8.69 -4.42 1.74
CA ASP A 46 8.20 -5.80 1.77
C ASP A 46 8.71 -6.62 0.58
N ILE A 47 8.69 -6.06 -0.64
CA ILE A 47 9.29 -6.69 -1.82
C ILE A 47 10.80 -6.87 -1.64
N LYS A 48 11.50 -5.86 -1.10
CA LYS A 48 12.94 -5.95 -0.82
C LYS A 48 13.25 -7.07 0.15
N TYR A 49 12.46 -7.20 1.22
CA TYR A 49 12.61 -8.30 2.17
C TYR A 49 12.48 -9.65 1.47
N LEU A 50 11.38 -9.89 0.73
CA LEU A 50 11.17 -11.14 0.00
C LEU A 50 12.30 -11.44 -0.99
N ASN A 51 12.77 -10.43 -1.74
CA ASN A 51 13.85 -10.58 -2.71
C ASN A 51 15.24 -10.81 -2.07
N THR A 52 15.39 -10.54 -0.78
CA THR A 52 16.64 -10.75 -0.03
C THR A 52 16.55 -11.89 0.98
N SER A 53 15.41 -12.60 1.03
CA SER A 53 15.26 -13.78 1.89
C SER A 53 16.32 -14.82 1.51
N PRO A 54 17.05 -15.37 2.49
CA PRO A 54 18.00 -16.45 2.24
C PRO A 54 17.37 -17.66 1.55
N LEU A 55 16.14 -18.04 1.94
CA LEU A 55 15.43 -19.19 1.35
C LEU A 55 15.05 -18.91 -0.10
N PHE A 56 14.58 -17.70 -0.39
CA PHE A 56 14.28 -17.29 -1.76
C PHE A 56 15.55 -17.25 -2.63
N LEU A 57 16.64 -16.66 -2.13
CA LEU A 57 17.91 -16.62 -2.86
C LEU A 57 18.51 -18.01 -3.08
N GLU A 58 18.39 -18.92 -2.10
CA GLU A 58 18.84 -20.30 -2.26
C GLU A 58 18.00 -21.04 -3.30
N TYR A 59 16.67 -20.88 -3.28
CA TYR A 59 15.77 -21.42 -4.30
C TYR A 59 16.11 -20.92 -5.70
N VAL A 60 16.26 -19.61 -5.88
CA VAL A 60 16.55 -19.01 -7.19
C VAL A 60 17.94 -19.37 -7.71
N ASN A 61 18.96 -19.38 -6.85
CA ASN A 61 20.35 -19.60 -7.30
C ASN A 61 20.73 -21.08 -7.42
N ASN A 62 20.23 -21.93 -6.53
CA ASN A 62 20.63 -23.33 -6.43
C ASN A 62 19.52 -24.30 -6.86
N GLY A 63 18.31 -23.80 -7.16
CA GLY A 63 17.16 -24.63 -7.54
C GLY A 63 16.66 -25.54 -6.41
N MET A 64 17.02 -25.24 -5.16
CA MET A 64 16.76 -26.12 -4.02
C MET A 64 15.47 -25.74 -3.30
N ASP A 65 14.74 -26.76 -2.84
CA ASP A 65 13.60 -26.71 -1.90
C ASP A 65 12.59 -25.57 -2.05
N LYS A 66 11.74 -25.70 -3.08
CA LYS A 66 10.56 -24.85 -3.31
C LYS A 66 9.63 -24.78 -2.08
N ASN A 67 9.48 -25.86 -1.32
CA ASN A 67 8.53 -25.90 -0.21
C ASN A 67 8.94 -24.94 0.91
N SER A 68 10.23 -24.86 1.23
CA SER A 68 10.73 -23.96 2.27
C SER A 68 10.44 -22.48 1.97
N VAL A 69 10.57 -22.05 0.71
CA VAL A 69 10.23 -20.67 0.32
C VAL A 69 8.73 -20.44 0.30
N GLU A 70 7.93 -21.43 -0.12
CA GLU A 70 6.47 -21.35 -0.07
C GLU A 70 5.94 -21.24 1.37
N ASP A 71 6.51 -21.99 2.31
CA ASP A 71 6.18 -21.92 3.73
C ASP A 71 6.53 -20.55 4.33
N GLU A 72 7.71 -20.00 4.01
CA GLU A 72 8.08 -18.65 4.43
C GLU A 72 7.10 -17.60 3.87
N TRP A 73 6.74 -17.73 2.59
CA TRP A 73 5.83 -16.80 1.94
C TRP A 73 4.39 -16.91 2.47
N MET A 74 3.95 -18.11 2.89
CA MET A 74 2.69 -18.28 3.61
C MET A 74 2.70 -17.51 4.93
N VAL A 75 3.76 -17.68 5.75
CA VAL A 75 3.89 -16.96 7.03
C VAL A 75 3.96 -15.45 6.80
N PHE A 76 4.69 -15.02 5.77
CA PHE A 76 4.75 -13.60 5.40
C PHE A 76 3.38 -13.06 4.99
N SER A 77 2.66 -13.78 4.13
CA SER A 77 1.31 -13.42 3.68
C SER A 77 0.34 -13.33 4.85
N ASP A 78 0.37 -14.30 5.77
CA ASP A 78 -0.45 -14.31 6.98
C ASP A 78 -0.14 -13.14 7.92
N SER A 79 1.15 -12.80 8.07
CA SER A 79 1.58 -11.67 8.90
C SER A 79 1.16 -10.32 8.31
N LYS A 80 1.21 -10.19 6.98
CA LYS A 80 0.91 -8.93 6.29
C LYS A 80 -0.58 -8.70 6.05
N MET A 81 -1.35 -9.75 5.78
CA MET A 81 -2.81 -9.75 5.57
C MET A 81 -3.35 -8.76 4.52
N LYS A 82 -2.47 -8.10 3.75
CA LYS A 82 -2.81 -6.99 2.85
C LYS A 82 -2.56 -7.30 1.37
N TYR A 83 -1.90 -8.41 1.09
CA TYR A 83 -1.58 -8.84 -0.27
C TYR A 83 -2.53 -9.95 -0.68
N ASP A 84 -3.40 -9.67 -1.65
CA ASP A 84 -4.26 -10.70 -2.22
C ASP A 84 -3.43 -11.85 -2.82
N GLN A 85 -2.26 -11.54 -3.37
CA GLN A 85 -1.35 -12.50 -4.00
C GLN A 85 0.12 -12.11 -3.85
N LEU A 86 0.97 -13.11 -3.64
CA LEU A 86 2.43 -13.03 -3.79
C LEU A 86 2.85 -13.97 -4.92
N ARG A 87 3.68 -13.50 -5.84
CA ARG A 87 4.08 -14.26 -7.03
C ARG A 87 5.55 -14.06 -7.38
N TYR A 88 6.19 -15.15 -7.79
CA TYR A 88 7.47 -15.12 -8.47
C TYR A 88 7.30 -15.62 -9.90
N LEU A 89 7.80 -14.83 -10.85
CA LEU A 89 7.82 -15.15 -12.27
C LEU A 89 9.26 -15.36 -12.73
N ASP A 90 9.49 -16.32 -13.62
CA ASP A 90 10.78 -16.44 -14.31
C ASP A 90 10.96 -15.38 -15.40
N ASP A 91 12.11 -15.42 -16.09
CA ASP A 91 12.46 -14.50 -17.18
C ASP A 91 11.58 -14.67 -18.43
N GLN A 92 10.83 -15.77 -18.52
CA GLN A 92 9.86 -16.06 -19.57
C GLN A 92 8.43 -15.66 -19.16
N GLY A 93 8.22 -15.23 -17.91
CA GLY A 93 6.93 -14.86 -17.35
C GLY A 93 6.11 -16.03 -16.81
N ASN A 94 6.68 -17.23 -16.66
CA ASN A 94 5.99 -18.36 -16.05
C ASN A 94 5.91 -18.19 -14.53
N GLU A 95 4.74 -18.48 -13.96
CA GLU A 95 4.55 -18.49 -12.50
C GLU A 95 5.29 -19.71 -11.89
N LEU A 96 6.28 -19.44 -11.03
CA LEU A 96 7.04 -20.49 -10.33
C LEU A 96 6.61 -20.65 -8.87
N LEU A 97 6.24 -19.54 -8.21
CA LEU A 97 5.69 -19.50 -6.85
C LEU A 97 4.42 -18.66 -6.84
N ARG A 98 3.40 -19.12 -6.11
CA ARG A 98 2.17 -18.36 -5.91
C ARG A 98 1.52 -18.65 -4.57
N ILE A 99 1.33 -17.60 -3.77
CA ILE A 99 0.51 -17.61 -2.57
C ILE A 99 -0.68 -16.68 -2.80
N ASN A 100 -1.89 -17.17 -2.55
CA ASN A 100 -3.07 -16.30 -2.48
C ASN A 100 -3.46 -16.06 -1.02
N TYR A 101 -3.89 -14.86 -0.66
CA TYR A 101 -4.51 -14.56 0.62
C TYR A 101 -6.02 -14.40 0.45
N ASN A 102 -6.77 -15.45 0.76
CA ASN A 102 -8.22 -15.47 0.58
C ASN A 102 -8.92 -15.61 1.92
N LYS A 103 -9.88 -14.73 2.22
CA LYS A 103 -10.77 -14.84 3.39
C LYS A 103 -10.02 -15.01 4.72
N GLY A 104 -8.88 -14.33 4.87
CA GLY A 104 -8.09 -14.36 6.10
C GLY A 104 -7.13 -15.54 6.24
N ARG A 105 -6.85 -16.27 5.15
CA ARG A 105 -5.88 -17.39 5.15
C ARG A 105 -5.01 -17.38 3.89
N PRO A 106 -3.69 -17.54 4.02
CA PRO A 106 -2.82 -17.79 2.89
C PRO A 106 -2.98 -19.24 2.38
N GLU A 107 -2.82 -19.44 1.08
CA GLU A 107 -2.86 -20.74 0.43
C GLU A 107 -1.82 -20.80 -0.69
N ILE A 108 -1.02 -21.87 -0.70
CA ILE A 108 -0.09 -22.18 -1.79
C ILE A 108 -0.91 -22.65 -3.00
N ILE A 109 -0.64 -22.07 -4.17
CA ILE A 109 -1.26 -22.47 -5.42
C ILE A 109 -0.25 -23.29 -6.24
N PRO A 110 -0.57 -24.55 -6.59
CA PRO A 110 0.30 -25.43 -7.38
C PRO A 110 0.61 -24.92 -8.78
#